data_AF-A0A7S3HW38-F1
#
_entry.id   AF-A0A7S3HW38-F1
#
_cell.length_a   1.000
_cell.length_b   1.000
_cell.length_c   1.000
_cell.angle_alpha   90.00
_cell.angle_beta   90.00
_cell.angle_gamma   90.00
#
_symmetry.space_group_name_H-M   'P 1'
#
loop_
_entity.id
_entity.type
_entity.pdbx_description
1 polymer ?
#
loop_
_entity_poly.entity_id
_entity_poly.type
_entity_poly.pdbx_seq_one_letter_code
_entity_poly.pdbx_strand_id
1 'polypeptide(L)'
;MKQYCIIHDCSGSKSSGAASYFHYKGRLFELHRELIQVRSMKQKTFEEVAEELRKQVVSAMRNGNTLCIDVGKLKVSFAQELNSLPWADIFNFQQFREQDEHTKIVRPDEMYMAGMQNQGQ
;
A
#
# COMPACT_ATOMS: atom_id res chain seq x y z
N MET A 1 2.96 -16.25 15.33
CA MET A 1 2.35 -14.92 15.15
C MET A 1 3.00 -14.28 13.92
N LYS A 2 2.23 -13.91 12.89
CA LYS A 2 2.76 -13.25 11.69
C LYS A 2 2.61 -11.74 11.86
N GLN A 3 3.67 -10.99 11.55
CA GLN A 3 3.73 -9.53 11.68
C GLN A 3 4.21 -8.94 10.35
N TYR A 4 3.94 -7.66 10.12
CA TYR A 4 4.57 -6.92 9.04
C TYR A 4 6.09 -6.91 9.26
N CYS A 5 6.84 -7.09 8.18
CA CYS A 5 8.30 -7.10 8.21
C CYS A 5 8.82 -5.71 7.86
N ILE A 6 9.68 -5.16 8.72
CA ILE A 6 10.46 -3.96 8.42
C ILE A 6 11.79 -4.43 7.85
N ILE A 7 12.14 -3.94 6.65
CA ILE A 7 13.38 -4.27 5.97
C ILE A 7 14.25 -3.03 5.95
N HIS A 8 15.39 -3.09 6.65
CA HIS A 8 16.44 -2.08 6.51
C HIS A 8 17.42 -2.55 5.43
N ASP A 9 17.25 -2.01 4.23
CA ASP A 9 18.06 -2.39 3.08
C ASP A 9 19.39 -1.61 3.07
N CYS A 10 20.48 -2.31 3.41
CA CYS A 10 21.84 -1.78 3.40
C CYS A 10 22.58 -2.04 2.09
N SER A 11 21.94 -2.62 1.06
CA SER A 11 22.62 -3.13 -0.14
C SER A 11 23.31 -2.04 -0.98
N GLY A 12 23.02 -0.76 -0.77
CA GLY A 12 23.72 0.39 -1.37
C GLY A 12 23.58 0.53 -2.90
N SER A 13 23.02 -0.47 -3.59
CA SER A 13 22.87 -0.55 -5.04
C SER A 13 21.41 -0.70 -5.44
N LYS A 14 20.98 0.10 -6.42
CA LYS A 14 19.61 0.10 -6.98
C LYS A 14 19.23 -1.21 -7.71
N SER A 15 20.19 -2.08 -7.97
CA SER A 15 20.00 -3.30 -8.80
C SER A 15 19.92 -4.61 -8.02
N SER A 16 20.15 -4.60 -6.70
CA SER A 16 20.24 -5.84 -5.90
C SER A 16 19.64 -5.69 -4.49
N GLY A 17 18.64 -4.82 -4.34
CA GLY A 17 17.99 -4.51 -3.06
C GLY A 17 16.57 -5.07 -2.92
N ALA A 18 15.98 -4.87 -1.75
CA ALA A 18 14.61 -5.27 -1.44
C ALA A 18 13.61 -4.65 -2.42
N ALA A 19 13.79 -3.38 -2.80
CA ALA A 19 12.97 -2.71 -3.80
C ALA A 19 12.99 -3.47 -5.14
N SER A 20 14.16 -3.85 -5.64
CA SER A 20 14.30 -4.62 -6.90
C SER A 20 13.61 -5.99 -6.80
N TYR A 21 13.73 -6.66 -5.66
CA TYR A 21 13.05 -7.94 -5.41
C TYR A 21 11.52 -7.79 -5.42
N PHE A 22 10.97 -6.82 -4.68
CA PHE A 22 9.53 -6.61 -4.58
C PHE A 22 8.92 -6.02 -5.85
N HIS A 23 9.71 -5.34 -6.68
CA HIS A 23 9.30 -4.97 -8.03
C HIS A 23 9.07 -6.20 -8.92
N TYR A 24 9.83 -7.29 -8.73
CA TYR A 24 9.70 -8.51 -9.54
C TYR A 24 8.74 -9.55 -8.94
N LYS A 25 8.76 -9.76 -7.63
CA LYS A 25 8.01 -10.82 -6.92
C LYS A 25 6.75 -10.34 -6.21
N GLY A 26 6.51 -9.03 -6.13
CA GLY A 26 5.39 -8.48 -5.39
C GLY A 26 4.88 -7.20 -6.02
N ARG A 27 4.31 -6.35 -5.17
CA ARG A 27 3.91 -5.00 -5.54
C ARG A 27 4.75 -4.02 -4.74
N LEU A 28 5.46 -3.14 -5.42
CA LEU A 28 6.25 -2.07 -4.80
C LEU A 28 5.52 -0.74 -4.99
N PHE A 29 5.31 -0.01 -3.90
CA PHE A 29 4.84 1.36 -3.93
C PHE A 29 5.95 2.29 -3.44
N GLU A 30 6.50 3.10 -4.36
CA GLU A 30 7.60 4.03 -4.10
C GLU A 30 7.09 5.33 -3.42
N LEU A 31 6.63 5.21 -2.18
CA LEU A 31 6.07 6.33 -1.41
C LEU A 31 7.01 7.54 -1.34
N HIS A 32 8.32 7.32 -1.28
CA HIS A 32 9.29 8.41 -1.27
C HIS A 32 9.21 9.31 -2.52
N ARG A 33 8.91 8.77 -3.70
CA ARG A 33 8.77 9.56 -4.93
C ARG A 33 7.51 10.40 -4.91
N GLU A 34 6.41 9.82 -4.43
CA GLU A 34 5.14 10.51 -4.28
C GLU A 34 5.25 11.67 -3.27
N LEU A 35 5.92 11.44 -2.15
CA LEU A 35 6.15 12.50 -1.16
C LEU A 35 7.10 13.60 -1.65
N ILE A 36 8.02 13.32 -2.57
CA ILE A 36 8.82 14.37 -3.23
C ILE A 36 7.92 15.24 -4.14
N GLN A 37 6.98 14.62 -4.87
CA GLN A 37 6.01 15.35 -5.69
C GLN A 37 5.13 16.27 -4.84
N VAL A 38 4.77 15.84 -3.62
CA VAL A 38 4.01 16.67 -2.66
C VAL A 38 4.89 17.77 -2.05
N ARG A 39 5.96 17.37 -1.33
CA ARG A 39 6.73 18.28 -0.47
C ARG A 39 7.59 19.27 -1.26
N SER A 40 8.22 18.82 -2.34
CA SER A 40 9.21 19.62 -3.09
C SER A 40 8.61 20.23 -4.35
N MET A 41 7.81 19.46 -5.10
CA MET A 41 7.31 19.88 -6.40
C MET A 41 5.92 20.53 -6.35
N LYS A 42 5.16 20.32 -5.26
CA LYS A 42 3.76 20.78 -5.10
C LYS A 42 2.84 20.38 -6.25
N GLN A 43 3.11 19.20 -6.84
CA GLN A 43 2.35 18.65 -7.98
C GLN A 43 1.25 17.68 -7.55
N LYS A 44 1.32 17.21 -6.30
CA LYS A 44 0.33 16.35 -5.66
C LYS A 44 0.04 16.84 -4.26
N THR A 45 -1.09 16.42 -3.72
CA THR A 45 -1.49 16.57 -2.32
C THR A 45 -1.23 15.29 -1.53
N PHE A 46 -1.18 15.41 -0.21
CA PHE A 46 -1.03 14.24 0.66
C PHE A 46 -2.23 13.28 0.54
N GLU A 47 -3.42 13.85 0.35
CA GLU A 47 -4.68 13.13 0.19
C GLU A 47 -4.68 12.28 -1.09
N GLU A 48 -4.16 12.81 -2.20
CA GLU A 48 -4.01 12.07 -3.46
C GLU A 48 -3.06 10.88 -3.29
N VAL A 49 -1.92 11.08 -2.61
CA VAL A 49 -0.95 10.02 -2.34
C VAL A 49 -1.54 8.96 -1.42
N ALA A 50 -2.30 9.36 -0.39
CA ALA A 50 -2.98 8.43 0.50
C ALA A 50 -4.02 7.59 -0.25
N GLU A 51 -4.78 8.20 -1.16
CA GLU A 51 -5.75 7.49 -1.98
C GLU A 51 -5.09 6.52 -2.97
N GLU A 52 -3.97 6.90 -3.59
CA GLU A 52 -3.18 6.00 -4.42
C GLU A 52 -2.67 4.81 -3.61
N LEU A 53 -2.13 5.05 -2.41
CA LEU A 53 -1.66 3.99 -1.52
C LEU A 53 -2.80 3.08 -1.07
N ARG A 54 -3.98 3.62 -0.75
CA ARG A 54 -5.19 2.85 -0.41
C ARG A 54 -5.52 1.85 -1.53
N LYS A 55 -5.55 2.30 -2.78
CA LYS A 55 -5.80 1.43 -3.95
C LYS A 55 -4.77 0.30 -4.06
N GLN A 56 -3.50 0.60 -3.75
CA GLN A 56 -2.44 -0.42 -3.75
C GLN A 56 -2.66 -1.46 -2.66
N VAL A 57 -3.05 -1.04 -1.45
CA VAL A 57 -3.39 -1.92 -0.32
C VAL A 57 -4.56 -2.82 -0.71
N VAL A 58 -5.68 -2.24 -1.14
CA VAL A 58 -6.87 -3.01 -1.57
C VAL A 58 -6.53 -4.00 -2.68
N SER A 59 -5.80 -3.56 -3.70
CA SER A 59 -5.41 -4.43 -4.81
C SER A 59 -4.49 -5.57 -4.38
N ALA A 60 -3.53 -5.31 -3.48
CA ALA A 60 -2.61 -6.33 -2.99
C ALA A 60 -3.37 -7.38 -2.17
N MET A 61 -4.27 -6.94 -1.30
CA MET A 61 -5.12 -7.84 -0.49
C MET A 61 -6.02 -8.70 -1.36
N ARG A 62 -6.73 -8.10 -2.32
CA ARG A 62 -7.64 -8.80 -3.23
C ARG A 62 -6.94 -9.93 -3.99
N ASN A 63 -5.72 -9.67 -4.44
CA ASN A 63 -4.97 -10.63 -5.26
C ASN A 63 -4.10 -11.57 -4.42
N GLY A 64 -4.11 -11.46 -3.07
CA GLY A 64 -3.24 -12.23 -2.19
C GLY A 64 -1.74 -11.91 -2.32
N ASN A 65 -1.41 -10.72 -2.84
CA ASN A 65 -0.04 -10.29 -3.10
C ASN A 65 0.55 -9.53 -1.90
N THR A 66 1.88 -9.61 -1.76
CA THR A 66 2.61 -8.77 -0.82
C THR A 66 2.79 -7.35 -1.38
N LEU A 67 2.34 -6.35 -0.63
CA LEU A 67 2.66 -4.94 -0.87
C LEU A 67 3.89 -4.53 -0.06
N CYS A 68 4.90 -4.02 -0.73
CA CYS A 68 6.06 -3.35 -0.15
C CYS A 68 5.91 -1.84 -0.32
N ILE A 69 6.04 -1.09 0.77
CA ILE A 69 6.01 0.38 0.76
C ILE A 69 7.45 0.85 0.94
N ASP A 70 8.00 1.50 -0.09
CA ASP A 70 9.37 2.00 -0.08
C ASP A 70 9.41 3.49 0.29
N VAL A 71 9.86 3.76 1.51
CA VAL A 71 10.05 5.10 2.07
C VAL A 71 11.42 5.71 1.74
N GLY A 72 12.30 4.96 1.07
CA GLY A 72 13.64 5.39 0.70
C GLY A 72 14.43 5.93 1.90
N LYS A 73 15.00 7.12 1.74
CA LYS A 73 15.71 7.85 2.82
C LYS A 73 14.85 8.91 3.50
N LEU A 74 13.56 9.01 3.17
CA LEU A 74 12.70 10.03 3.73
C LEU A 74 12.21 9.61 5.12
N LYS A 75 12.20 10.56 6.04
CA LYS A 75 11.41 10.44 7.25
C LYS A 75 9.94 10.64 6.87
N VAL A 76 9.16 9.57 6.97
CA VAL A 76 7.74 9.55 6.65
C VAL A 76 6.94 9.40 7.94
N SER A 77 5.91 10.23 8.09
CA SER A 77 5.00 10.14 9.22
C SER A 77 3.62 9.72 8.71
N PHE A 78 3.37 8.41 8.64
CA PHE A 78 2.11 7.86 8.12
C PHE A 78 0.88 8.46 8.81
N ALA A 79 0.92 8.61 10.14
CA ALA A 79 -0.19 9.16 10.92
C ALA A 79 -0.42 10.67 10.73
N GLN A 80 0.59 11.44 10.30
CA GLN A 80 0.44 12.89 10.09
C GLN A 80 0.21 13.23 8.63
N GLU A 81 0.94 12.59 7.74
CA GLU A 81 0.97 12.90 6.31
C GLU A 81 -0.01 12.07 5.50
N LEU A 82 -0.38 10.87 5.97
CA LEU A 82 -1.30 9.97 5.28
C LEU A 82 -2.43 9.56 6.22
N ASN A 83 -2.93 10.53 7.00
CA ASN A 83 -3.84 10.31 8.13
C ASN A 83 -5.23 9.78 7.73
N SER A 84 -5.58 9.85 6.44
CA SER A 84 -6.85 9.37 5.90
C SER A 84 -6.92 7.84 5.82
N LEU A 85 -5.78 7.15 5.98
CA LEU A 85 -5.73 5.70 6.04
C LEU A 85 -5.74 5.19 7.50
N PRO A 86 -6.51 4.13 7.80
CA PRO A 86 -6.56 3.56 9.14
C PRO A 86 -5.32 2.70 9.42
N TRP A 87 -4.17 3.35 9.65
CA TRP A 87 -2.88 2.68 9.82
C TRP A 87 -2.83 1.68 10.97
N ALA A 88 -3.57 1.94 12.06
CA ALA A 88 -3.64 1.01 13.18
C ALA A 88 -4.25 -0.33 12.75
N ASP A 89 -5.30 -0.29 11.94
CA ASP A 89 -5.95 -1.49 11.39
C ASP A 89 -5.06 -2.12 10.32
N ILE A 90 -4.53 -1.33 9.39
CA ILE A 90 -3.63 -1.80 8.32
C ILE A 90 -2.39 -2.51 8.89
N PHE A 91 -1.81 -2.02 9.99
CA PHE A 91 -0.65 -2.65 10.62
C PHE A 91 -0.99 -3.76 11.62
N ASN A 92 -2.27 -4.03 11.88
CA ASN A 92 -2.72 -5.19 12.64
C ASN A 92 -2.92 -6.39 11.70
N PHE A 93 -1.85 -7.15 11.45
CA PHE A 93 -1.85 -8.27 10.50
C PHE A 93 -2.97 -9.29 10.74
N GLN A 94 -3.30 -9.57 12.01
CA GLN A 94 -4.29 -10.59 12.37
C GLN A 94 -5.69 -10.11 12.04
N GLN A 95 -6.05 -8.90 12.48
CA GLN A 95 -7.36 -8.31 12.28
C GLN A 95 -7.60 -7.94 10.81
N PHE A 96 -6.59 -7.38 10.14
CA PHE A 96 -6.76 -6.85 8.79
C PHE A 96 -6.94 -7.92 7.70
N ARG A 97 -6.66 -9.19 8.01
CA ARG A 97 -6.97 -10.31 7.12
C ARG A 97 -8.41 -10.80 7.24
N GLU A 98 -9.12 -10.43 8.29
CA GLU A 98 -10.51 -10.83 8.47
C GLU A 98 -11.38 -10.12 7.42
N GLN A 99 -12.35 -10.85 6.88
CA GLN A 99 -13.08 -10.40 5.69
C GLN A 99 -13.88 -9.10 5.95
N ASP A 100 -14.37 -8.93 7.16
CA ASP A 100 -15.21 -7.79 7.54
C ASP A 100 -14.38 -6.53 7.80
N GLU A 101 -13.18 -6.66 8.33
CA GLU A 101 -12.34 -5.50 8.71
C GLU A 101 -11.69 -4.83 7.49
N HIS A 102 -11.29 -5.59 6.47
CA HIS A 102 -10.65 -5.00 5.29
C HIS A 102 -11.62 -4.24 4.38
N THR A 103 -12.92 -4.58 4.41
CA THR A 103 -13.93 -3.88 3.60
C THR A 103 -14.07 -2.41 3.99
N LYS A 104 -13.65 -2.02 5.20
CA LYS A 104 -13.68 -0.63 5.69
C LYS A 104 -12.86 0.35 4.85
N ILE A 105 -11.81 -0.14 4.16
CA ILE A 105 -10.99 0.69 3.26
C ILE A 105 -11.33 0.49 1.78
N VAL A 106 -12.18 -0.47 1.47
CA VAL A 106 -12.64 -0.77 0.11
C VAL A 106 -13.85 0.12 -0.15
N ARG A 107 -13.81 0.88 -1.24
CA ARG A 107 -14.96 1.70 -1.62
C ARG A 107 -16.07 0.82 -2.20
N PRO A 108 -17.34 1.26 -2.15
CA PRO A 108 -18.45 0.47 -2.70
C PRO A 108 -18.30 0.11 -4.18
N ASP A 109 -17.66 0.97 -4.98
CA ASP A 109 -17.34 0.73 -6.39
C ASP A 109 -16.21 -0.28 -6.62
N GLU A 110 -15.44 -0.58 -5.57
CA GLU A 110 -14.38 -1.59 -5.54
C GLU A 110 -14.85 -2.90 -4.91
N MET A 111 -16.03 -2.91 -4.27
CA MET A 111 -16.66 -4.13 -3.75
C MET A 111 -17.18 -4.97 -4.91
N TYR A 112 -16.60 -6.17 -5.05
CA TYR A 112 -17.17 -7.19 -5.92
C TYR A 112 -18.22 -7.97 -5.13
N MET A 113 -19.49 -7.87 -5.52
CA MET A 113 -20.50 -8.85 -5.14
C MET A 113 -20.09 -10.19 -5.77
N ALA A 114 -19.65 -11.14 -4.96
CA ALA A 114 -19.49 -12.53 -5.36
C ALA A 114 -20.86 -13.08 -5.79
N GLY A 115 -21.21 -12.91 -7.06
CA GLY A 115 -22.54 -13.28 -7.58
C GLY A 115 -22.78 -12.92 -9.04
N MET A 116 -22.07 -11.95 -9.61
CA MET A 116 -22.13 -11.70 -11.05
C MET A 116 -21.02 -12.48 -11.77
N GLN A 117 -21.19 -13.81 -11.79
CA GLN A 117 -20.69 -14.60 -12.92
C GLN A 117 -21.31 -13.99 -14.18
N ASN A 118 -20.46 -13.70 -15.17
CA ASN A 118 -20.87 -13.24 -16.49
C ASN A 118 -22.03 -14.11 -17.01
N GLN A 119 -23.24 -13.54 -17.03
CA GLN A 119 -24.32 -13.97 -17.89
C GLN A 119 -24.45 -12.93 -19.00
N GLY A 120 -24.01 -13.29 -20.21
CA GLY A 120 -24.10 -12.52 -21.46
C GLY A 120 -22.90 -11.58 -21.66
N GLN A 121 -22.17 -11.62 -22.78
CA GLN A 121 -22.59 -11.92 -24.15
C GLN A 121 -21.67 -12.92 -24.86
#